data_AF-A0A5D4XM01-F1
#
_entry.id   AF-A0A5D4XM01-F1
#
_cell.length_a   1.000
_cell.length_b   1.000
_cell.length_c   1.000
_cell.angle_alpha   90.00
_cell.angle_beta   90.00
_cell.angle_gamma   90.00
#
_symmetry.space_group_name_H-M   'P 1'
#
loop_
_entity.id
_entity.type
_entity.pdbx_description
1 polymer ?
#
loop_
_entity_poly.entity_id
_entity_poly.type
_entity_poly.pdbx_seq_one_letter_code
_entity_poly.pdbx_strand_id
1 'polypeptide(L)' 'MFSQRDSKKRPALTSERIADDLEAFHESGGHIEVLGTTRSLKKIDPEADDASPPAATAPAKPTR' A
#
# COMPACT_ATOMS: atom_id res chain seq x y z
N MET A 1 6.37 -10.14 27.34
CA MET A 1 7.38 -10.68 26.42
C MET A 1 6.68 -11.10 25.14
N PHE A 2 7.00 -10.49 24.00
CA PHE A 2 6.50 -10.94 22.70
C PHE A 2 7.45 -12.01 22.17
N SER A 3 7.04 -13.28 22.26
CA SER A 3 7.84 -14.39 21.72
C SER A 3 7.86 -14.31 20.20
N GLN A 4 9.06 -14.20 19.65
CA GLN A 4 9.30 -14.26 18.21
C GLN A 4 8.99 -15.68 17.74
N ARG A 5 7.80 -15.88 17.15
CA ARG A 5 7.39 -17.18 16.63
C ARG A 5 8.35 -17.60 15.50
N ASP A 6 8.91 -18.81 15.60
CA ASP A 6 9.83 -19.39 14.63
C ASP A 6 9.31 -19.27 13.20
N SER A 7 10.03 -18.51 12.37
CA SER A 7 9.70 -18.26 10.97
C SER A 7 9.95 -19.47 10.06
N LYS A 8 10.65 -20.50 10.56
CA LYS A 8 11.17 -21.65 9.80
C LYS A 8 10.10 -22.59 9.23
N LYS A 9 8.85 -22.48 9.69
CA LYS A 9 7.72 -23.33 9.26
C LYS A 9 6.61 -22.58 8.53
N ARG A 10 6.78 -21.30 8.20
CA ARG A 10 5.74 -20.58 7.48
C ARG A 10 5.79 -20.94 5.99
N PRO A 11 4.66 -21.35 5.39
CA PRO A 11 4.58 -21.52 3.95
C PRO A 11 4.92 -20.20 3.26
N ALA A 12 5.50 -20.29 2.07
CA ALA A 12 5.86 -19.12 1.28
C ALA A 12 4.64 -18.20 1.07
N LEU A 13 4.83 -16.90 1.24
CA LEU A 13 3.80 -15.90 1.00
C LEU A 13 3.71 -15.68 -0.52
N THR A 14 2.70 -16.26 -1.16
CA THR A 14 2.44 -16.10 -2.60
C THR A 14 1.17 -15.28 -2.81
N SER A 15 1.05 -14.65 -3.98
CA SER A 15 -0.15 -13.87 -4.31
C SER A 15 -1.41 -14.73 -4.31
N GLU A 16 -1.32 -15.96 -4.83
CA GLU A 16 -2.41 -16.93 -4.86
C GLU A 16 -2.93 -17.22 -3.46
N ARG A 17 -2.03 -17.53 -2.52
CA ARG A 17 -2.41 -17.82 -1.14
C ARG A 17 -3.08 -16.64 -0.44
N ILE A 18 -2.60 -15.42 -0.71
CA ILE A 18 -3.23 -14.22 -0.16
C ILE A 18 -4.66 -14.07 -0.70
N ALA A 19 -4.89 -14.37 -1.98
CA ALA A 19 -6.23 -14.33 -2.57
C ALA A 19 -7.16 -15.37 -1.92
N ASP A 20 -6.69 -16.61 -1.77
CA ASP A 20 -7.46 -17.69 -1.12
C ASP A 20 -7.83 -17.32 0.33
N ASP A 21 -6.86 -16.77 1.09
CA ASP A 21 -7.09 -16.36 2.48
C ASP A 21 -8.11 -15.19 2.58
N LEU A 22 -8.10 -14.26 1.62
CA LEU A 22 -9.09 -13.17 1.55
C LEU A 22 -10.49 -13.69 1.22
N GLU A 23 -10.61 -14.61 0.27
CA GLU A 23 -11.89 -15.24 -0.09
C GLU A 23 -12.49 -15.99 1.10
N ALA A 24 -11.69 -16.84 1.77
CA ALA A 24 -12.13 -17.55 2.97
C ALA A 24 -12.58 -16.60 4.09
N PHE A 25 -11.90 -15.45 4.25
CA PHE A 25 -12.31 -14.43 5.21
C PHE A 25 -13.66 -13.83 4.85
N HIS A 26 -13.90 -13.51 3.58
CA HIS A 26 -15.18 -12.99 3.10
C HIS A 26 -16.31 -14.01 3.25
N GLU A 27 -16.08 -15.29 2.91
CA GLU A 27 -17.06 -16.37 3.07
C GLU A 27 -17.45 -16.60 4.54
N SER A 28 -16.52 -16.37 5.48
CA SER A 28 -16.81 -16.43 6.91
C SER A 28 -17.67 -15.26 7.44
N GLY A 29 -18.03 -14.32 6.57
CA GLY A 29 -18.77 -13.09 6.92
C GLY A 29 -17.86 -11.93 7.34
N GLY A 30 -16.55 -12.04 7.10
CA GLY A 30 -15.58 -10.99 7.39
C GLY A 30 -15.67 -9.80 6.45
N HIS A 31 -15.54 -8.59 6.98
CA HIS A 31 -15.48 -7.35 6.22
C HIS A 31 -14.21 -6.56 6.55
N ILE A 32 -13.52 -6.07 5.52
CA ILE A 32 -12.30 -5.26 5.66
C ILE A 32 -12.68 -3.81 5.38
N GLU A 33 -12.68 -2.99 6.43
CA GLU A 33 -12.92 -1.55 6.32
C GLU A 33 -11.59 -0.79 6.20
N VAL A 34 -11.52 0.13 5.23
CA VAL A 34 -10.35 0.98 5.02
C VAL A 34 -10.55 2.30 5.75
N LEU A 35 -9.87 2.46 6.89
CA LEU A 35 -9.97 3.68 7.71
C LEU A 35 -9.15 4.86 7.17
N GLY A 36 -8.23 4.60 6.25
CA GLY A 36 -7.41 5.62 5.62
C GLY A 36 -6.21 5.02 4.89
N THR A 37 -5.66 5.76 3.94
CA THR A 37 -4.49 5.34 3.18
C THR A 37 -3.24 6.00 3.74
N THR A 38 -2.36 5.20 4.36
CA THR A 38 -1.05 5.71 4.77
C THR A 38 -0.18 5.89 3.51
N ARG A 39 0.41 7.07 3.34
CA ARG A 39 1.36 7.30 2.23
C ARG A 39 2.65 6.56 2.54
N SER A 40 3.04 5.62 1.69
CA SER A 40 4.37 5.02 1.75
C SER A 40 5.41 6.07 1.34
N LEU A 41 6.50 6.17 2.10
CA LEU A 41 7.71 6.85 1.65
C LEU A 41 8.18 6.16 0.36
N LYS A 42 8.00 6.82 -0.78
CA LYS A 42 8.75 6.46 -1.99
C LYS A 42 10.22 6.71 -1.65
N LYS A 43 11.10 5.79 -2.07
CA LYS A 43 12.55 5.91 -1.87
C LYS A 43 12.96 7.36 -2.12
N ILE A 44 13.66 7.95 -1.14
CA ILE A 44 14.28 9.26 -1.31
C ILE A 44 15.45 8.99 -2.24
N ASP A 45 15.32 9.39 -3.50
CA ASP A 45 16.43 9.42 -4.43
C ASP A 45 17.24 10.68 -4.12
N PRO A 46 18.48 10.57 -3.58
CA PRO A 46 19.26 11.74 -3.21
C PRO A 46 19.64 12.65 -4.40
N GLU A 47 19.48 12.20 -5.66
CA GLU A 47 19.69 13.02 -6.86
C GLU A 47 18.43 13.75 -7.36
N ALA A 48 17.24 13.43 -6.83
CA ALA A 48 15.98 14.03 -7.29
C ALA A 48 15.71 15.45 -6.74
N ASP A 49 16.46 15.88 -5.71
CA ASP A 49 16.32 17.22 -5.10
C ASP A 49 16.94 18.36 -5.94
N ASP A 50 17.75 18.05 -6.96
CA ASP A 50 18.34 19.08 -7.86
C ASP A 50 17.45 19.42 -9.07
N ALA A 51 16.34 18.71 -9.27
CA ALA A 51 15.39 19.03 -10.33
C ALA A 51 14.29 19.96 -9.78
N SER A 52 14.57 21.28 -9.82
CA SER A 52 13.53 22.30 -9.68
C SER A 52 12.32 21.95 -10.56
N PRO A 53 11.09 21.96 -10.04
CA PRO A 53 9.93 21.58 -10.84
C PRO A 53 9.72 22.59 -11.98
N PRO A 54 9.49 22.16 -13.24
CA PRO A 54 8.99 23.06 -14.25
C PRO A 54 7.61 23.57 -13.81
N ALA A 55 7.41 24.88 -13.95
CA ALA A 55 6.22 25.59 -13.53
C ALA A 55 4.93 24.83 -13.89
N ALA A 56 4.11 24.53 -12.87
CA ALA A 56 2.80 23.94 -13.04
C ALA A 56 1.93 24.87 -13.91
N THR A 57 1.59 24.42 -15.10
CA THR A 57 0.49 24.96 -15.89
C THR A 57 -0.81 24.73 -15.11
N ALA A 58 -1.36 25.81 -14.55
CA ALA A 58 -2.63 25.76 -13.83
C ALA A 58 -3.78 25.36 -14.78
N PRO A 59 -4.71 24.48 -14.38
CA PRO A 59 -5.92 24.25 -15.16
C PRO A 59 -6.84 25.47 -15.05
N ALA A 60 -7.21 26.06 -16.20
CA ALA A 60 -8.20 27.14 -16.26
C ALA A 60 -9.57 26.64 -15.77
N LYS A 61 -10.18 27.39 -14.84
CA LYS A 61 -11.54 27.17 -14.34
C LYS A 61 -12.55 27.53 -15.45
N PRO A 62 -13.55 26.70 -15.78
CA PRO A 62 -14.62 27.12 -16.67
C PRO A 62 -15.59 28.04 -15.90
N THR A 63 -15.62 29.31 -16.30
CA THR A 63 -16.68 30.26 -15.93
C THR A 63 -17.83 30.10 -16.94
N ARG A 64 -19.06 29.91 -16.46
CA ARG A 64 -20.28 30.11 -17.25
C ARG A 64 -20.90 31.44 -16.86
#